data_AF-A0A0F3H144-F1
#
_entry.id   AF-A0A0F3H144-F1
#
_cell.length_a   1.000
_cell.length_b   1.000
_cell.length_c   1.000
_cell.angle_alpha   90.00
_cell.angle_beta   90.00
_cell.angle_gamma   90.00
#
_symmetry.space_group_name_H-M   'P 1'
#
loop_
_entity.id
_entity.type
_entity.pdbx_description
1 polymer ?
#
loop_
_entity_poly.entity_id
_entity_poly.type
_entity_poly.pdbx_seq_one_letter_code
_entity_poly.pdbx_strand_id
1 'polypeptide(L)'
;DGTGDGSVTASSGTITWNGTTGTASYAINTEVTLTAVAGMGSRFNGWAGCNTTTDTLCKVTMSKAMSVIVDFKTANKKTKRDFNDDKKSDIILQSSSTRDVAVN
;
A
#
# COMPACT_ATOMS: atom_id res chain seq x y z
N ASP A 1 -2.02 11.10 1.21
CA ASP A 1 -2.51 9.97 2.00
C ASP A 1 -2.50 8.67 1.22
N GLY A 2 -1.98 7.62 1.85
CA GLY A 2 -2.05 6.26 1.34
C GLY A 2 -3.44 5.68 1.62
N THR A 3 -4.04 5.04 0.63
CA THR A 3 -5.35 4.39 0.79
C THR A 3 -5.23 2.91 1.12
N GLY A 4 -4.03 2.35 0.97
CA GLY A 4 -3.74 0.94 1.22
C GLY A 4 -3.00 0.72 2.53
N ASP A 5 -3.03 -0.53 2.98
CA ASP A 5 -2.33 -1.01 4.16
C ASP A 5 -1.00 -1.67 3.80
N GLY A 6 -0.09 -1.73 4.76
CA GLY A 6 1.17 -2.43 4.65
C GLY A 6 1.95 -2.42 5.96
N SER A 7 3.10 -3.05 5.96
CA SER A 7 4.04 -3.05 7.07
C SER A 7 5.41 -2.57 6.60
N VAL A 8 6.17 -2.02 7.53
CA VAL A 8 7.56 -1.66 7.32
C VAL A 8 8.41 -2.29 8.42
N THR A 9 9.50 -2.93 8.01
CA THR A 9 10.54 -3.44 8.91
C THR A 9 11.86 -2.73 8.65
N ALA A 10 12.75 -2.74 9.64
CA ALA A 10 14.09 -2.20 9.52
C ALA A 10 15.13 -3.32 9.61
N SER A 11 16.25 -3.18 8.89
CA SER A 11 17.39 -4.11 8.97
C SER A 11 18.03 -4.18 10.35
N SER A 12 17.85 -3.14 11.17
CA SER A 12 18.33 -3.06 12.55
C SER A 12 17.39 -2.22 13.41
N GLY A 13 17.42 -2.45 14.72
CA GLY A 13 16.54 -1.79 15.68
C GLY A 13 15.10 -2.31 15.62
N THR A 14 14.18 -1.55 16.20
CA THR A 14 12.74 -1.88 16.21
C THR A 14 11.94 -0.61 15.97
N ILE A 15 10.99 -0.67 15.04
CA ILE A 15 10.06 0.42 14.77
C ILE A 15 8.85 0.24 15.71
N THR A 16 8.61 1.24 16.55
CA THR A 16 7.41 1.29 17.40
C THR A 16 6.32 2.07 16.68
N TRP A 17 5.16 1.46 16.48
CA TRP A 17 4.05 2.03 15.73
C TRP A 17 2.96 2.60 16.64
N ASN A 18 2.47 3.79 16.30
CA ASN A 18 1.24 4.37 16.82
C ASN A 18 0.38 4.84 15.64
N GLY A 19 -0.61 4.02 15.26
CA GLY A 19 -1.36 4.21 14.03
C GLY A 19 -0.46 4.13 12.80
N THR A 20 -0.50 5.16 11.94
CA THR A 20 0.31 5.25 10.71
C THR A 20 1.70 5.85 10.93
N THR A 21 2.04 6.22 12.17
CA THR A 21 3.35 6.81 12.50
C THR A 21 4.22 5.78 13.22
N GLY A 22 5.37 5.48 12.63
CA GLY A 22 6.41 4.64 13.23
C GLY A 22 7.60 5.47 13.69
N THR A 23 8.15 5.15 14.86
CA THR A 23 9.36 5.81 15.39
C THR A 23 10.45 4.78 15.71
N ALA A 24 11.70 5.13 15.44
CA ALA A 24 12.89 4.36 15.81
C ALA A 24 14.07 5.31 16.06
N SER A 25 14.99 4.89 16.92
CA SER A 25 16.18 5.67 17.29
C SER A 25 17.45 4.94 16.85
N TYR A 26 18.36 5.69 16.23
CA TYR A 26 19.62 5.18 15.71
C TYR A 26 20.75 6.15 16.05
N ALA A 27 21.97 5.63 16.22
CA ALA A 27 23.16 6.48 16.37
C ALA A 27 23.47 7.22 15.07
N ILE A 28 24.15 8.36 15.17
CA ILE A 28 24.60 9.12 13.99
C ILE A 28 25.49 8.24 13.10
N ASN A 29 25.38 8.43 11.78
CA ASN A 29 26.08 7.67 10.73
C ASN A 29 25.67 6.18 10.63
N THR A 30 24.60 5.76 11.31
CA THR A 30 24.05 4.40 11.11
C THR A 30 23.35 4.31 9.76
N GLU A 31 23.65 3.27 8.99
CA GLU A 31 22.90 2.93 7.79
C GLU A 31 21.80 1.91 8.14
N VAL A 32 20.58 2.21 7.72
CA VAL A 32 19.39 1.38 7.95
C VAL A 32 18.71 1.15 6.61
N THR A 33 18.31 -0.09 6.35
CA THR A 33 17.45 -0.42 5.22
C THR A 33 16.05 -0.70 5.75
N LEU A 34 15.07 0.07 5.27
CA LEU A 34 13.66 -0.14 5.52
C LEU A 34 13.05 -0.96 4.39
N THR A 35 12.25 -1.95 4.75
CA THR A 35 11.58 -2.85 3.79
C THR A 35 10.08 -2.70 3.91
N ALA A 36 9.42 -2.31 2.83
CA ALA A 36 7.96 -2.24 2.76
C ALA A 36 7.37 -3.56 2.24
N VAL A 37 6.30 -4.01 2.90
CA VAL A 37 5.47 -5.14 2.45
C VAL A 37 4.02 -4.67 2.37
N ALA A 38 3.45 -4.69 1.16
CA ALA A 38 2.05 -4.31 0.98
C ALA A 38 1.11 -5.36 1.61
N GLY A 39 0.08 -4.88 2.30
CA GLY A 39 -0.97 -5.72 2.86
C GLY A 39 -1.88 -6.31 1.78
N MET A 40 -2.76 -7.24 2.17
CA MET A 40 -3.69 -7.88 1.24
C MET A 40 -4.61 -6.84 0.57
N GLY A 41 -4.67 -6.86 -0.76
CA GLY A 41 -5.48 -5.89 -1.52
C GLY A 41 -4.87 -4.50 -1.64
N SER A 42 -3.62 -4.33 -1.22
CA SER A 42 -2.85 -3.10 -1.39
C SER A 42 -1.64 -3.34 -2.31
N ARG A 43 -1.04 -2.24 -2.77
CA ARG A 43 0.23 -2.23 -3.49
C ARG A 43 1.15 -1.19 -2.87
N PHE A 44 2.44 -1.47 -2.90
CA PHE A 44 3.47 -0.47 -2.63
C PHE A 44 3.47 0.55 -3.77
N ASN A 45 3.41 1.83 -3.44
CA ASN A 45 3.39 2.93 -4.41
C ASN A 45 4.72 3.69 -4.46
N GLY A 46 5.44 3.76 -3.34
CA GLY A 46 6.75 4.40 -3.31
C GLY A 46 7.21 4.81 -1.92
N TRP A 47 8.46 5.26 -1.87
CA TRP A 47 9.07 5.89 -0.70
C TRP A 47 9.39 7.36 -0.99
N ALA A 48 9.40 8.19 0.05
CA ALA A 48 9.96 9.53 0.04
C ALA A 48 10.85 9.75 1.27
N GLY A 49 11.93 10.54 1.12
CA GLY A 49 12.85 10.87 2.21
C GLY A 49 14.01 9.87 2.40
N CYS A 50 14.14 8.86 1.56
CA CYS A 50 15.26 7.93 1.54
C CYS A 50 16.50 8.54 0.89
N ASN A 51 17.69 8.04 1.23
CA ASN A 51 18.91 8.35 0.48
C ASN A 51 18.92 7.64 -0.87
N THR A 52 18.52 6.36 -0.88
CA THR A 52 18.34 5.57 -2.10
C THR A 52 17.13 4.64 -1.95
N THR A 53 16.50 4.33 -3.08
CA THR A 53 15.35 3.42 -3.14
C THR A 53 15.59 2.36 -4.22
N THR A 54 15.34 1.10 -3.88
CA THR A 54 15.42 -0.03 -4.82
C THR A 54 14.21 -0.92 -4.57
N ASP A 55 13.29 -0.98 -5.53
CA ASP A 55 12.00 -1.68 -5.38
C ASP A 55 11.25 -1.24 -4.10
N THR A 56 11.04 -2.17 -3.16
CA THR A 56 10.38 -1.91 -1.88
C THR A 56 11.33 -1.51 -0.76
N LEU A 57 12.63 -1.38 -1.06
CA LEU A 57 13.67 -1.01 -0.10
C LEU A 57 13.93 0.49 -0.12
N CYS A 58 14.11 1.03 1.08
CA CYS A 58 14.51 2.41 1.34
C CYS A 58 15.76 2.42 2.21
N LYS A 59 16.88 2.86 1.65
CA LYS A 59 18.13 3.01 2.39
C LYS A 59 18.23 4.40 2.99
N VAL A 60 18.58 4.48 4.27
CA VAL A 60 18.70 5.72 5.04
C VAL A 60 20.01 5.72 5.80
N THR A 61 20.78 6.79 5.67
CA THR A 61 21.97 7.08 6.48
C THR A 61 21.60 8.15 7.49
N MET A 62 21.57 7.78 8.78
CA MET A 62 21.14 8.62 9.88
C MET A 62 22.19 9.69 10.22
N SER A 63 22.28 10.74 9.41
CA SER A 63 23.16 11.90 9.66
C SER A 63 22.54 12.90 10.65
N LYS A 64 21.22 12.91 10.76
CA LYS A 64 20.40 13.72 11.67
C LYS A 64 19.04 13.03 11.86
N ALA A 65 18.10 13.71 12.52
CA ALA A 65 16.69 13.29 12.48
C ALA A 65 16.18 13.30 11.02
N MET A 66 15.71 12.15 10.56
CA MET A 66 15.20 11.94 9.20
C MET A 66 13.70 11.64 9.25
N SER A 67 12.97 12.08 8.23
CA SER A 67 11.56 11.72 8.02
C SER A 67 11.45 10.94 6.72
N VAL A 68 10.85 9.76 6.79
CA VAL A 68 10.64 8.86 5.66
C VAL A 68 9.16 8.54 5.58
N ILE A 69 8.61 8.61 4.37
CA ILE A 69 7.21 8.30 4.10
C ILE A 69 7.16 7.09 3.17
N VAL A 70 6.37 6.08 3.54
CA VAL A 70 5.93 5.01 2.64
C VAL A 70 4.52 5.31 2.18
N ASP A 71 4.25 5.15 0.88
CA ASP A 71 2.91 5.22 0.34
C ASP A 71 2.44 3.83 -0.10
N PHE A 72 1.34 3.38 0.49
CA PHE A 72 0.59 2.20 0.06
C PHE A 72 -0.73 2.66 -0.55
N LYS A 73 -1.12 2.07 -1.68
CA LYS A 73 -2.41 2.31 -2.33
C LYS A 73 -3.22 1.03 -2.32
N THR A 74 -4.54 1.14 -2.22
CA THR A 74 -5.42 0.03 -2.56
C THR A 74 -5.06 -0.46 -3.95
N ALA A 75 -4.73 -1.74 -4.09
CA ALA A 75 -4.58 -2.35 -5.40
C ALA A 75 -5.92 -2.16 -6.14
N ASN A 76 -5.88 -1.85 -7.44
CA ASN A 76 -7.07 -1.91 -8.26
C ASN A 76 -7.48 -3.39 -8.34
N LYS A 77 -8.25 -3.86 -7.34
CA LYS A 77 -8.91 -5.15 -7.42
C LYS A 77 -9.91 -5.01 -8.55
N LYS A 78 -9.72 -5.78 -9.62
CA LYS A 78 -10.76 -5.94 -10.63
C LYS A 78 -12.02 -6.41 -9.90
N THR A 79 -13.07 -5.61 -9.93
CA THR A 79 -14.33 -5.98 -9.30
C THR A 79 -14.83 -7.23 -10.01
N LYS A 80 -15.10 -8.29 -9.24
CA LYS A 80 -15.62 -9.52 -9.83
C LYS A 80 -17.05 -9.25 -10.30
N ARG A 81 -17.42 -9.82 -11.45
CA ARG A 81 -18.75 -9.67 -12.05
C ARG A 81 -19.07 -8.20 -12.37
N ASP A 82 -18.08 -7.47 -12.85
CA ASP A 82 -18.21 -6.10 -13.35
C ASP A 82 -18.16 -6.17 -14.88
N PHE A 83 -19.33 -6.06 -15.52
CA PHE A 83 -19.50 -6.21 -16.96
C PHE A 83 -19.30 -4.88 -17.70
N ASN A 84 -19.55 -3.74 -17.03
CA ASN A 84 -19.45 -2.40 -17.62
C ASN A 84 -18.22 -1.59 -17.18
N ASP A 85 -17.35 -2.14 -16.32
CA ASP A 85 -16.12 -1.55 -15.79
C ASP A 85 -16.34 -0.29 -14.92
N ASP A 86 -17.52 -0.15 -14.31
CA ASP A 86 -17.83 0.97 -13.40
C ASP A 86 -17.25 0.79 -11.98
N LYS A 87 -16.55 -0.33 -11.75
CA LYS A 87 -15.93 -0.76 -10.49
C LYS A 87 -16.92 -1.25 -9.44
N LYS A 88 -18.18 -1.51 -9.80
CA LYS A 88 -19.19 -2.15 -8.95
C LYS A 88 -19.50 -3.56 -9.48
N SER A 89 -20.11 -4.40 -8.64
CA SER A 89 -20.57 -5.70 -9.10
C SER A 89 -21.93 -5.55 -9.77
N ASP A 90 -22.07 -6.13 -10.96
CA ASP A 90 -23.27 -6.11 -11.76
C ASP A 90 -24.11 -7.37 -11.55
N ILE A 91 -25.42 -7.19 -11.73
CA ILE A 91 -26.40 -8.26 -11.75
C ILE A 91 -27.24 -8.07 -13.02
N ILE A 92 -27.38 -9.14 -13.80
CA ILE A 92 -28.28 -9.22 -14.94
C ILE A 92 -29.45 -10.12 -14.55
N LEU A 93 -30.68 -9.60 -14.67
CA LEU A 93 -31.90 -10.33 -14.32
C LEU A 93 -32.67 -10.69 -15.58
N GLN A 94 -33.05 -11.96 -15.71
CA GLN A 94 -33.90 -12.45 -16.79
C GLN A 94 -35.28 -12.82 -16.25
N SER A 95 -36.34 -12.36 -16.91
CA SER A 95 -37.70 -12.80 -16.66
C SER A 95 -37.91 -14.23 -17.19
N SER A 96 -38.33 -15.17 -16.34
CA SER A 96 -38.58 -16.55 -16.77
C SER A 96 -39.83 -16.71 -17.65
N SER A 97 -40.79 -15.79 -17.53
CA SER A 97 -42.05 -15.82 -18.27
C SER A 97 -41.93 -15.15 -19.64
N THR A 98 -41.27 -13.99 -19.71
CA THR A 98 -41.15 -13.20 -20.95
C THR A 98 -39.82 -13.37 -21.66
N ARG A 99 -38.81 -13.92 -20.96
CA ARG A 99 -37.41 -14.04 -21.42
C ARG A 99 -36.66 -12.71 -21.59
N ASP A 100 -37.28 -11.58 -21.25
CA ASP A 100 -36.65 -10.25 -21.27
C ASP A 100 -35.49 -10.18 -20.28
N VAL A 101 -34.50 -9.34 -20.60
CA VAL A 101 -33.30 -9.12 -19.80
C VAL A 101 -33.17 -7.65 -19.46
N ALA A 102 -33.04 -7.33 -18.17
CA ALA A 102 -32.70 -6.00 -17.72
C ALA A 102 -31.17 -5.82 -17.69
N VAL A 103 -30.69 -4.75 -18.33
CA VAL A 103 -29.29 -4.33 -18.38
C VAL A 103 -29.20 -2.87 -17.93
N ASN A 104 -28.16 -2.54 -17.17
CA ASN A 104 -27.87 -1.21 -16.65
C ASN A 104 -26.45 -0.79 -17.03
#